data_AF-A0A382UPG8-F1
#
_entry.id   AF-A0A382UPG8-F1
#
_cell.length_a   1.000
_cell.length_b   1.000
_cell.length_c   1.000
_cell.angle_alpha   90.00
_cell.angle_beta   90.00
_cell.angle_gamma   90.00
#
_symmetry.space_group_name_H-M   'P 1'
#
loop_
_entity.id
_entity.type
_entity.pdbx_description
1 polymer ?
#
loop_
_entity_poly.entity_id
_entity_poly.type
_entity_poly.pdbx_seq_one_letter_code
_entity_poly.pdbx_strand_id
1 'polypeptide(L)'
;MNPIPNGVIDKTGGDQQADGEDHFDLYDRMVDIKHADFHIGLPSGLSWLSWAVGTHVIMISGFSDSNSEFQTGITRVEPIEKDICKFCWNREPYANDDWWWCPDHKGTERQFECSLSITGEQVIETIKKHIGNK
;
A
#
# COMPACT_ATOMS: atom_id res chain seq x y z
N MET A 1 3.45 -15.28 8.57
CA MET A 1 3.63 -14.55 7.31
C MET A 1 2.27 -14.54 6.61
N ASN A 2 1.84 -13.40 6.06
CA ASN A 2 0.54 -13.34 5.38
C ASN A 2 0.67 -14.05 4.02
N PRO A 3 -0.24 -14.98 3.67
CA PRO A 3 -0.22 -15.62 2.37
C PRO A 3 -0.57 -14.62 1.27
N ILE A 4 -0.01 -14.83 0.08
CA ILE A 4 -0.41 -14.09 -1.12
C ILE A 4 -1.91 -14.35 -1.42
N PRO A 5 -2.70 -13.33 -1.83
CA PRO A 5 -4.11 -13.53 -2.13
C PRO A 5 -4.37 -14.52 -3.27
N ASN A 6 -5.51 -15.23 -3.23
CA ASN A 6 -5.90 -16.13 -4.30
C ASN A 6 -6.19 -15.38 -5.60
N GLY A 7 -5.86 -15.98 -6.75
CA GLY A 7 -6.17 -15.45 -8.08
C GLY A 7 -5.21 -14.38 -8.59
N VAL A 8 -4.12 -14.09 -7.87
CA VAL A 8 -3.03 -13.23 -8.38
C VAL A 8 -1.94 -14.06 -9.05
N ILE A 9 -1.21 -13.45 -9.98
CA ILE A 9 0.01 -14.05 -10.53
C ILE A 9 1.08 -13.99 -9.45
N ASP A 10 1.62 -15.15 -9.06
CA ASP A 10 2.68 -15.19 -8.07
C ASP A 10 4.00 -14.73 -8.69
N LYS A 11 4.38 -13.51 -8.32
CA LYS A 11 5.70 -12.91 -8.59
C LYS A 11 6.37 -12.49 -7.26
N THR A 12 6.06 -13.20 -6.18
CA THR A 12 6.76 -13.03 -4.89
C THR A 12 8.07 -13.83 -4.89
N GLY A 13 9.03 -13.48 -4.03
CA GLY A 13 10.34 -14.15 -3.99
C GLY A 13 11.17 -13.89 -5.26
N GLY A 14 11.93 -14.89 -5.71
CA GLY A 14 12.68 -14.94 -6.99
C GLY A 14 13.69 -16.09 -6.99
N ASP A 15 14.38 -16.37 -8.11
CA ASP A 15 15.42 -17.40 -8.12
C ASP A 15 16.55 -17.07 -7.14
N GLN A 16 17.23 -18.09 -6.60
CA GLN A 16 18.33 -17.93 -5.65
C GLN A 16 19.44 -17.06 -6.28
N GLN A 17 19.57 -15.83 -5.80
CA GLN A 17 20.56 -14.88 -6.30
C GLN A 17 21.97 -15.28 -5.85
N ALA A 18 22.98 -14.61 -6.41
CA ALA A 18 24.39 -14.89 -6.11
C ALA A 18 24.77 -14.69 -4.62
N ASP A 19 23.96 -13.94 -3.86
CA ASP A 19 24.08 -13.75 -2.41
C ASP A 19 23.37 -14.83 -1.58
N GLY A 20 22.70 -15.77 -2.23
CA GLY A 20 21.97 -16.86 -1.60
C GLY A 20 20.55 -16.52 -1.17
N GLU A 21 20.06 -15.30 -1.43
CA GLU A 21 18.69 -14.88 -1.11
C GLU A 21 17.71 -15.15 -2.26
N ASP A 22 16.49 -15.51 -1.91
CA ASP A 22 15.41 -15.89 -2.83
C ASP A 22 14.58 -14.64 -3.20
N HIS A 23 15.12 -13.79 -4.08
CA HIS A 23 14.45 -12.55 -4.49
C HIS A 23 14.67 -12.20 -5.96
N PHE A 24 13.65 -11.61 -6.60
CA PHE A 24 13.83 -10.96 -7.90
C PHE A 24 14.62 -9.67 -7.71
N ASP A 25 15.49 -9.35 -8.67
CA ASP A 25 16.19 -8.06 -8.67
C ASP A 25 15.17 -6.92 -8.71
N LEU A 26 15.48 -5.81 -8.03
CA LEU A 26 14.68 -4.60 -8.07
C LEU A 26 14.46 -4.12 -9.51
N TYR A 27 15.45 -4.32 -10.39
CA TYR A 27 15.35 -4.02 -11.81
C TYR A 27 14.22 -4.79 -12.51
N ASP A 28 14.04 -6.08 -12.19
CA ASP A 28 12.94 -6.86 -12.76
C ASP A 28 11.58 -6.37 -12.27
N ARG A 29 11.49 -5.94 -11.00
CA ARG A 29 10.28 -5.31 -10.46
C ARG A 29 10.01 -3.97 -11.13
N MET A 30 11.04 -3.19 -11.43
CA MET A 30 10.91 -1.93 -12.19
C MET A 30 10.35 -2.18 -13.58
N VAL A 31 10.86 -3.17 -14.30
CA VAL A 31 10.37 -3.53 -15.64
C VAL A 31 8.90 -3.95 -15.58
N ASP A 32 8.54 -4.83 -14.64
CA ASP A 32 7.15 -5.27 -14.46
C ASP A 32 6.21 -4.09 -14.18
N ILE A 33 6.60 -3.16 -13.30
CA ILE A 33 5.75 -2.04 -12.91
C ILE A 33 5.70 -0.97 -14.02
N LYS A 34 6.82 -0.71 -14.72
CA LYS A 34 6.90 0.33 -15.75
C LYS A 34 5.90 0.11 -16.89
N HIS A 35 5.61 -1.15 -17.19
CA HIS A 35 4.72 -1.56 -18.27
C HIS A 35 3.30 -1.89 -17.80
N ALA A 36 3.03 -1.80 -16.50
CA ALA A 36 1.69 -1.96 -15.96
C ALA A 36 0.82 -0.74 -16.24
N ASP A 37 -0.51 -0.94 -16.33
CA ASP A 37 -1.47 0.15 -16.50
C ASP A 37 -1.49 1.13 -15.31
N PHE A 38 -1.34 0.59 -14.10
CA PHE A 38 -1.24 1.28 -12.81
C PHE A 38 -0.78 0.27 -11.75
N HIS A 39 -0.35 0.74 -10.60
CA HIS A 39 0.03 -0.07 -9.43
C HIS A 39 -0.97 0.15 -8.29
N ILE A 40 -1.45 -0.91 -7.66
CA ILE A 40 -2.23 -0.83 -6.41
C ILE A 40 -1.29 -1.22 -5.28
N GLY A 41 -1.10 -0.32 -4.31
CA GLY A 41 -0.08 -0.52 -3.28
C GLY A 41 -0.43 0.09 -1.93
N LEU A 42 0.35 -0.30 -0.94
CA LEU A 42 0.38 0.27 0.41
C LEU A 42 1.35 1.46 0.45
N PRO A 43 1.46 2.23 1.55
CA PRO A 43 2.52 3.24 1.72
C PRO A 43 3.91 2.60 1.95
N SER A 44 4.25 1.56 1.20
CA SER A 44 5.52 0.84 1.25
C SER A 44 6.40 1.16 0.03
N GLY A 45 7.65 0.68 0.04
CA GLY A 45 8.65 1.01 -0.98
C GLY A 45 8.26 0.73 -2.42
N LEU A 46 7.43 -0.29 -2.70
CA LEU A 46 7.02 -0.60 -4.08
C LEU A 46 6.10 0.48 -4.68
N SER A 47 5.31 1.18 -3.86
CA SER A 47 4.55 2.35 -4.33
C SER A 47 5.47 3.50 -4.74
N TRP A 48 6.57 3.71 -4.01
CA TRP A 48 7.59 4.71 -4.38
C TRP A 48 8.33 4.31 -5.65
N LEU A 49 8.66 3.02 -5.80
CA LEU A 49 9.27 2.49 -7.02
C LEU A 49 8.35 2.72 -8.23
N SER A 50 7.07 2.41 -8.07
CA SER A 50 6.05 2.62 -9.11
C SER A 50 5.96 4.09 -9.54
N TRP A 51 5.91 5.00 -8.57
CA TRP A 51 5.94 6.43 -8.82
C TRP A 51 7.21 6.86 -9.55
N ALA A 52 8.38 6.38 -9.12
CA ALA A 52 9.68 6.73 -9.71
C ALA A 52 9.81 6.27 -11.18
N VAL A 53 9.24 5.12 -11.54
CA VAL A 53 9.21 4.65 -12.93
C VAL A 53 8.07 5.28 -13.76
N GLY A 54 7.25 6.14 -13.17
CA GLY A 54 6.18 6.87 -13.84
C GLY A 54 4.90 6.07 -14.08
N THR A 55 4.67 5.02 -13.28
CA THR A 55 3.42 4.25 -13.29
C THR A 55 2.49 4.82 -12.21
N HIS A 56 1.24 5.11 -12.57
CA HIS A 56 0.26 5.71 -11.63
C HIS A 56 -0.01 4.78 -10.45
N VAL A 57 -0.08 5.33 -9.23
CA VAL A 57 -0.29 4.56 -8.01
C VAL A 57 -1.69 4.78 -7.44
N ILE A 58 -2.46 3.71 -7.27
CA ILE A 58 -3.64 3.66 -6.42
C ILE A 58 -3.18 3.23 -5.02
N MET A 59 -3.03 4.18 -4.10
CA MET A 59 -2.47 3.93 -2.77
C MET A 59 -3.57 3.72 -1.74
N ILE A 60 -3.55 2.60 -1.04
CA ILE A 60 -4.47 2.30 0.06
C ILE A 60 -3.76 2.60 1.39
N SER A 61 -4.17 3.68 2.07
CA SER A 61 -3.61 4.08 3.37
C SER A 61 -4.64 4.83 4.20
N GLY A 62 -4.87 4.37 5.44
CA GLY A 62 -5.46 5.19 6.51
C GLY A 62 -4.49 5.48 7.65
N PHE A 63 -3.30 4.88 7.62
CA PHE A 63 -2.30 4.96 8.68
C PHE A 63 -1.49 6.27 8.63
N SER A 64 -1.25 6.77 7.42
CA SER A 64 -0.52 8.01 7.11
C SER A 64 -1.41 9.01 6.39
N ASP A 65 -1.20 10.30 6.67
CA ASP A 65 -1.89 11.39 5.99
C ASP A 65 -1.39 11.58 4.55
N SER A 66 -2.10 12.39 3.77
CA SER A 66 -1.73 12.66 2.38
C SER A 66 -0.41 13.39 2.21
N ASN A 67 0.13 14.07 3.23
CA ASN A 67 1.40 14.79 3.17
C ASN A 67 2.61 13.87 3.35
N SER A 68 2.36 12.62 3.76
CA SER A 68 3.42 11.65 4.08
C SER A 68 4.05 11.02 2.85
N GLU A 69 3.35 11.03 1.70
CA GLU A 69 3.82 10.43 0.46
C GLU A 69 3.89 11.45 -0.71
N PHE A 70 4.23 10.97 -1.90
CA PHE A 70 4.28 11.77 -3.11
C PHE A 70 2.90 12.34 -3.50
N GLN A 71 2.90 13.54 -4.10
CA GLN A 71 1.68 14.33 -4.36
C GLN A 71 1.15 14.23 -5.80
N THR A 72 1.87 13.56 -6.70
CA THR A 72 1.56 13.51 -8.14
C THR A 72 1.61 12.08 -8.64
N GLY A 73 0.80 11.72 -9.64
CA GLY A 73 0.76 10.34 -10.16
C GLY A 73 0.21 9.34 -9.14
N ILE A 74 -0.69 9.82 -8.26
CA ILE A 74 -1.28 9.07 -7.17
C ILE A 74 -2.79 9.27 -7.12
N THR A 75 -3.53 8.25 -6.71
CA THR A 75 -4.90 8.35 -6.21
C THR A 75 -4.96 7.61 -4.88
N ARG A 76 -5.32 8.32 -3.81
CA ARG A 76 -5.38 7.75 -2.46
C ARG A 76 -6.76 7.16 -2.18
N VAL A 77 -6.76 6.02 -1.50
CA VAL A 77 -7.94 5.39 -0.91
C VAL A 77 -7.73 5.37 0.60
N GLU A 78 -8.52 6.16 1.31
CA GLU A 78 -8.43 6.36 2.76
C GLU A 78 -9.83 6.33 3.39
N PRO A 79 -9.98 6.17 4.72
CA PRO A 79 -11.28 6.18 5.38
C PRO A 79 -12.10 7.45 5.08
N ILE A 80 -13.33 7.26 4.59
CA ILE A 80 -14.22 8.35 4.17
C ILE A 80 -14.91 9.01 5.38
N GLU A 81 -15.30 8.19 6.36
CA GLU A 81 -16.04 8.66 7.52
C GLU A 81 -15.16 9.47 8.46
N LYS A 82 -15.70 10.58 8.99
CA LYS A 82 -14.94 11.54 9.80
C LYS A 82 -14.50 10.98 11.15
N ASP A 83 -15.32 10.14 11.76
CA ASP A 83 -15.13 9.65 13.13
C ASP A 83 -14.25 8.38 13.20
N ILE A 84 -13.75 7.93 12.06
CA ILE A 84 -12.83 6.80 11.96
C ILE A 84 -11.42 7.24 12.35
N CYS A 85 -10.75 6.43 13.18
CA CYS A 85 -9.35 6.57 13.52
C CYS A 85 -8.48 6.55 12.24
N LYS A 86 -7.56 7.51 12.11
CA LYS A 86 -6.61 7.62 10.99
C LYS A 86 -5.38 8.46 11.35
N PHE A 87 -4.34 8.30 10.53
CA PHE A 87 -3.13 9.13 10.52
C PHE A 87 -2.24 9.01 11.78
N CYS A 88 -2.27 7.85 12.45
CA CYS A 88 -1.45 7.61 13.64
C CYS A 88 0.05 7.85 13.38
N TRP A 89 0.55 7.54 12.17
CA TRP A 89 1.94 7.83 11.76
C TRP A 89 2.34 9.29 11.95
N ASN A 90 1.41 10.21 11.73
CA ASN A 90 1.65 11.65 11.75
C ASN A 90 1.47 12.26 13.14
N ARG A 91 0.85 11.54 14.08
CA ARG A 91 0.49 12.08 15.40
C ARG A 91 1.29 11.46 16.53
N GLU A 92 1.64 10.19 16.41
CA GLU A 92 2.21 9.40 17.51
C GLU A 92 3.64 8.95 17.20
N PRO A 93 4.55 8.93 18.20
CA PRO A 93 5.88 8.36 18.04
C PRO A 93 5.80 6.88 17.68
N TYR A 94 6.43 6.49 16.57
CA TYR A 94 6.45 5.10 16.12
C TYR A 94 7.30 4.22 17.05
N ALA A 95 6.76 3.07 17.46
CA ALA A 95 7.48 2.04 18.21
C ALA A 95 7.95 0.93 17.25
N ASN A 96 9.24 0.88 16.98
CA ASN A 96 9.84 -0.03 15.99
C ASN A 96 10.00 -1.49 16.47
N ASP A 97 9.78 -1.73 17.75
CA ASP A 97 9.78 -3.06 18.39
C ASP A 97 8.38 -3.70 18.46
N ASP A 98 7.34 -2.97 18.03
CA ASP A 98 5.95 -3.41 18.06
C ASP A 98 5.38 -3.63 16.66
N TRP A 99 5.39 -4.88 16.19
CA TRP A 99 4.80 -5.23 14.89
C TRP A 99 3.29 -4.92 14.80
N TRP A 100 2.58 -4.98 15.94
CA TRP A 100 1.14 -4.73 16.00
C TRP A 100 0.82 -3.31 16.48
N TRP A 101 1.71 -2.36 16.20
CA TRP A 101 1.60 -0.98 16.66
C TRP A 101 0.29 -0.33 16.19
N CYS A 102 -0.51 0.08 17.16
CA CYS A 102 -1.76 0.80 16.96
C CYS A 102 -2.01 1.64 18.22
N PRO A 103 -1.44 2.85 18.30
CA PRO A 103 -1.31 3.59 19.57
C PRO A 103 -2.65 3.88 20.25
N ASP A 104 -3.69 4.12 19.45
CA ASP A 104 -5.02 4.50 19.96
C ASP A 104 -5.89 3.29 20.37
N HIS A 105 -5.71 2.14 19.72
CA HIS A 105 -6.70 1.05 19.74
C HIS A 105 -6.11 -0.36 19.87
N LYS A 106 -4.81 -0.51 20.18
CA LYS A 106 -4.18 -1.83 20.37
C LYS A 106 -4.92 -2.66 21.42
N GLY A 107 -5.22 -3.92 21.09
CA GLY A 107 -5.93 -4.85 21.98
C GLY A 107 -7.42 -4.57 22.13
N THR A 108 -7.99 -3.68 21.31
CA THR A 108 -9.43 -3.38 21.30
C THR A 108 -10.10 -3.87 20.01
N GLU A 109 -11.42 -3.83 19.97
CA GLU A 109 -12.24 -4.15 18.79
C GLU A 109 -11.96 -3.21 17.60
N ARG A 110 -11.40 -2.03 17.88
CA ARG A 110 -11.09 -0.99 16.90
C ARG A 110 -9.61 -1.01 16.44
N GLN A 111 -8.86 -2.06 16.78
CA GLN A 111 -7.48 -2.17 16.35
C GLN A 111 -7.39 -2.20 14.81
N PHE A 112 -6.54 -1.35 14.23
CA PHE A 112 -6.41 -1.15 12.78
C PHE A 112 -7.68 -0.67 12.07
N GLU A 113 -8.59 0.01 12.80
CA GLU A 113 -9.79 0.61 12.23
C GLU A 113 -9.49 1.46 10.98
N CYS A 114 -8.36 2.18 10.98
CA CYS A 114 -7.88 3.00 9.86
C CYS A 114 -7.73 2.25 8.53
N SER A 115 -7.51 0.93 8.57
CA SER A 115 -7.41 0.08 7.38
C SER A 115 -8.66 -0.78 7.18
N LEU A 116 -9.25 -1.29 8.28
CA LEU A 116 -10.44 -2.14 8.24
C LEU A 116 -11.68 -1.40 7.74
N SER A 117 -11.74 -0.08 7.91
CA SER A 117 -12.85 0.74 7.40
C SER A 117 -12.79 0.98 5.89
N ILE A 118 -11.67 0.69 5.23
CA ILE A 118 -11.53 0.86 3.78
C ILE A 118 -12.12 -0.36 3.10
N THR A 119 -13.26 -0.19 2.43
CA THR A 119 -13.97 -1.31 1.81
C THR A 119 -13.39 -1.70 0.46
N GLY A 120 -13.60 -2.95 0.04
CA GLY A 120 -13.23 -3.41 -1.29
C GLY A 120 -13.95 -2.63 -2.39
N GLU A 121 -15.23 -2.29 -2.16
CA GLU A 121 -16.04 -1.47 -3.08
C GLU A 121 -15.43 -0.08 -3.27
N GLN A 122 -14.97 0.56 -2.19
CA GLN A 122 -14.31 1.86 -2.26
C GLN A 122 -13.05 1.81 -3.15
N VAL A 123 -12.23 0.76 -3.01
CA VAL A 123 -11.04 0.54 -3.85
C VAL A 123 -11.46 0.31 -5.30
N ILE A 124 -12.43 -0.57 -5.55
CA ILE A 124 -12.90 -0.91 -6.89
C ILE A 124 -13.48 0.31 -7.62
N GLU A 125 -14.28 1.13 -6.94
CA GLU A 125 -14.84 2.35 -7.53
C GLU A 125 -13.76 3.37 -7.87
N THR A 126 -12.74 3.49 -7.02
CA THR A 126 -11.57 4.35 -7.29
C THR A 126 -10.83 3.89 -8.55
N ILE A 127 -10.62 2.58 -8.68
CA ILE A 127 -10.00 1.98 -9.87
C ILE A 127 -10.85 2.23 -11.12
N LYS A 128 -12.17 2.01 -11.06
CA LYS A 128 -13.07 2.26 -12.19
C LYS A 128 -13.01 3.71 -12.66
N LYS A 129 -12.98 4.67 -11.73
CA LYS A 129 -12.82 6.09 -12.06
C LYS A 129 -11.47 6.36 -12.73
N HIS A 130 -10.38 5.78 -12.22
CA HIS A 130 -9.06 5.93 -12.83
C HIS A 130 -9.01 5.38 -14.26
N ILE A 131 -9.53 4.17 -14.48
CA ILE A 131 -9.55 3.53 -15.81
C ILE A 131 -10.47 4.28 -16.78
N GLY A 132 -11.62 4.77 -16.32
CA GLY A 132 -12.55 5.54 -17.16
C GLY A 132 -12.08 6.96 -17.53
N ASN A 133 -11.00 7.45 -16.90
CA ASN A 133 -10.38 8.74 -17.20
C ASN A 133 -9.17 8.63 -18.15
N LYS A 134 -8.79 7.41 -18.57
CA LYS A 134 -7.83 7.18 -19.67
C LYS A 134 -8.51 7.28 -21.02
#